data_AF-A0A1J3ZZ40-F1
#
_entry.id   AF-A0A1J3ZZ40-F1
#
_cell.length_a   1.000
_cell.length_b   1.000
_cell.length_c   1.000
_cell.angle_alpha   90.00
_cell.angle_beta   90.00
_cell.angle_gamma   90.00
#
_symmetry.space_group_name_H-M   'P 1'
#
loop_
_entity.id
_entity.type
_entity.pdbx_description
1 polymer ?
#
loop_
_entity_poly.entity_id
_entity_poly.type
_entity_poly.pdbx_seq_one_letter_code
_entity_poly.pdbx_strand_id
1 'polypeptide(L)' 'MLQARMPGQDYESEEVKALNEIEAFSKENKLRRISPYYHIINEFDDYHWIDLKVKVLDRKD' A
#
# COMPACT_ATOMS: atom_id res chain seq x y z
N MET A 1 7.04 -4.12 6.30
CA MET A 1 5.66 -3.92 5.82
C MET A 1 5.68 -2.67 4.96
N LEU A 2 5.06 -2.68 3.79
CA LEU A 2 4.96 -1.50 2.93
C LEU A 2 3.58 -0.85 3.13
N GLN A 3 3.54 0.48 3.02
CA GLN A 3 2.33 1.28 3.17
C GLN A 3 2.27 2.36 2.09
N ALA A 4 1.09 2.57 1.52
CA ALA A 4 0.75 3.72 0.69
C ALA A 4 -0.55 4.36 1.21
N ARG A 5 -0.72 5.67 1.00
CA ARG A 5 -1.89 6.43 1.47
C ARG A 5 -2.69 6.98 0.28
N MET A 6 -4.01 6.82 0.36
CA MET A 6 -5.00 7.34 -0.59
C MET A 6 -5.83 8.41 0.12
N PRO A 7 -5.51 9.71 -0.09
CA PRO A 7 -6.21 10.83 0.54
C PRO A 7 -7.40 11.35 -0.27
N GLY A 8 -7.58 10.92 -1.53
CA GLY A 8 -8.59 11.48 -2.43
C GLY A 8 -9.90 10.68 -2.49
N GLN A 9 -10.78 11.12 -3.39
CA GLN A 9 -12.10 10.51 -3.62
C GLN A 9 -12.13 9.53 -4.80
N ASP A 10 -11.10 9.55 -5.66
CA ASP A 10 -10.97 8.62 -6.80
C ASP A 10 -10.23 7.36 -6.36
N TYR A 11 -10.93 6.54 -5.59
CA TYR A 11 -10.36 5.36 -4.92
C TYR A 11 -9.78 4.34 -5.90
N GLU A 12 -10.42 4.09 -7.04
CA GLU A 12 -9.98 3.07 -8.00
C GLU A 12 -8.64 3.46 -8.63
N SER A 13 -8.52 4.71 -9.09
CA SER A 13 -7.29 5.23 -9.69
C SER A 13 -6.15 5.31 -8.67
N GLU A 14 -6.44 5.80 -7.46
CA GLU A 14 -5.45 5.90 -6.38
C GLU A 14 -4.97 4.52 -5.90
N GLU A 15 -5.86 3.52 -5.84
CA GLU A 15 -5.51 2.16 -5.44
C GLU A 15 -4.56 1.52 -6.45
N VAL A 16 -4.86 1.61 -7.74
CA VAL A 16 -4.00 1.07 -8.80
C VAL A 16 -2.61 1.72 -8.76
N LYS A 17 -2.56 3.05 -8.59
CA LYS A 17 -1.30 3.78 -8.49
C LYS A 17 -0.49 3.34 -7.26
N ALA A 18 -1.11 3.29 -6.09
CA ALA A 18 -0.47 2.91 -4.84
C ALA A 18 0.05 1.46 -4.87
N LEU A 19 -0.71 0.52 -5.44
CA LEU A 19 -0.26 -0.87 -5.61
C LEU A 19 0.93 -0.99 -6.56
N ASN A 20 0.94 -0.21 -7.65
CA ASN A 20 2.06 -0.17 -8.59
C ASN A 20 3.34 0.39 -7.93
N GLU A 21 3.22 1.44 -7.11
CA GLU A 21 4.33 2.01 -6.35
C GLU A 21 4.89 1.00 -5.33
N ILE A 22 4.02 0.29 -4.60
CA ILE A 22 4.41 -0.78 -3.67
C ILE A 22 5.15 -1.91 -4.40
N GLU A 23 4.68 -2.30 -5.58
CA GLU A 23 5.32 -3.37 -6.38
C GLU A 23 6.67 -2.94 -6.93
N ALA A 24 6.79 -1.70 -7.45
CA ALA A 24 8.05 -1.13 -7.91
C ALA A 24 9.08 -1.10 -6.77
N PHE A 25 8.69 -0.54 -5.62
CA PHE A 25 9.54 -0.49 -4.44
C PHE A 25 9.95 -1.89 -3.97
N SER A 26 9.02 -2.86 -3.98
CA SER A 26 9.30 -4.25 -3.61
C SER A 26 10.37 -4.87 -4.51
N LYS A 27 10.30 -4.65 -5.82
CA LYS A 27 11.28 -5.18 -6.78
C LYS A 27 12.66 -4.55 -6.58
N GLU A 28 12.72 -3.22 -6.47
CA GLU A 28 13.96 -2.47 -6.26
C GLU A 28 14.69 -2.92 -4.99
N ASN A 29 13.93 -3.23 -3.93
CA ASN A 29 14.48 -3.58 -2.62
C ASN A 29 14.53 -5.10 -2.37
N LYS A 30 14.34 -5.94 -3.40
CA LYS A 30 14.31 -7.42 -3.28
C LYS A 30 13.34 -7.93 -2.19
N LEU A 31 12.21 -7.27 -2.02
CA LEU A 31 11.17 -7.67 -1.08
C LEU A 31 10.19 -8.63 -1.77
N ARG A 32 9.72 -9.64 -1.03
CA ARG A 32 8.65 -10.55 -1.46
C ARG A 32 7.39 -10.27 -0.68
N ARG A 33 6.28 -10.00 -1.37
CA ARG A 33 4.95 -9.98 -0.77
C ARG A 33 4.60 -11.34 -0.18
N ILE A 34 4.12 -11.36 1.06
CA ILE A 34 3.75 -12.58 1.81
C ILE A 34 2.29 -12.58 2.28
N SER A 35 1.52 -11.55 1.92
CA SER A 35 0.08 -11.47 2.23
C SER A 35 -0.66 -10.74 1.11
N PRO A 36 -1.99 -10.87 1.04
CA PRO A 36 -2.84 -9.86 0.41
C PRO A 36 -2.54 -8.47 0.98
N TYR A 37 -2.95 -7.44 0.25
CA TYR A 37 -2.98 -6.08 0.77
C TYR A 37 -4.25 -5.85 1.58
N TYR A 38 -4.20 -4.91 2.51
CA TYR A 38 -5.33 -4.53 3.35
C TYR A 38 -5.61 -3.04 3.20
N HIS A 39 -6.89 -2.70 3.13
CA HIS A 39 -7.36 -1.34 3.32
C HIS A 39 -7.51 -1.07 4.82
N ILE A 40 -6.89 0.00 5.28
CA ILE A 40 -7.12 0.56 6.62
C ILE A 40 -7.79 1.90 6.42
N ILE A 41 -9.08 1.94 6.73
CA ILE A 41 -9.88 3.16 6.69
C ILE A 41 -9.58 3.94 7.97
N ASN A 42 -9.14 5.18 7.82
CA ASN A 42 -8.86 6.07 8.93
C ASN A 42 -9.81 7.25 8.87
N GLU A 43 -10.29 7.63 10.05
CA GLU A 43 -11.16 8.77 10.27
C GLU A 43 -10.63 9.51 11.50
N PHE A 44 -10.31 10.79 11.34
CA PHE A 44 -9.85 11.64 12.42
C PHE A 44 -10.34 13.07 12.20
N ASP A 45 -11.18 13.56 13.11
CA ASP A 45 -11.97 14.78 12.92
C ASP A 45 -12.70 14.76 11.55
N ASP A 46 -12.53 15.80 10.72
CA ASP A 46 -13.11 15.89 9.38
C ASP A 46 -12.18 15.30 8.27
N TYR A 47 -11.13 14.57 8.65
CA TYR A 47 -10.19 13.96 7.71
C TYR A 47 -10.43 12.45 7.56
N HIS A 48 -10.57 12.02 6.31
CA HIS A 48 -10.70 10.62 5.93
C HIS A 48 -9.60 10.24 4.95
N TRP A 49 -8.96 9.09 5.16
CA TRP A 49 -8.02 8.53 4.20
C TRP A 49 -7.94 7.02 4.35
N ILE A 50 -7.49 6.35 3.28
CA ILE A 50 -7.27 4.92 3.29
C ILE A 50 -5.78 4.64 3.19
N ASP A 51 -5.24 3.85 4.12
CA ASP A 51 -3.89 3.31 4.01
C ASP A 51 -3.96 1.90 3.41
N LEU A 52 -3.21 1.65 2.34
CA LEU A 52 -2.95 0.33 1.78
C LEU A 52 -1.73 -0.27 2.48
N LYS A 53 -1.88 -1.44 3.13
CA LYS A 53 -0.76 -2.13 3.79
C LYS A 53 -0.49 -3.51 3.23
N VAL A 54 0.79 -3.80 3.00
CA VAL A 54 1.26 -5.08 2.45
C VAL A 54 2.36 -5.67 3.32
N LYS A 55 2.20 -6.92 3.75
CA LYS A 55 3.27 -7.65 4.41
C LYS A 55 4.27 -8.12 3.38
N VAL A 56 5.53 -7.79 3.62
CA VAL A 56 6.66 -8.17 2.79
C VAL A 56 7.76 -8.77 3.67
N LEU A 57 8.58 -9.62 3.07
CA LEU A 57 9.76 -10.23 3.67
C LEU A 57 10.94 -10.02 2.71
N ASP A 58 12.15 -9.81 3.23
CA ASP A 58 13.36 -9.83 2.39
C ASP A 58 13.46 -11.17 1.65
N ARG A 59 13.74 -11.11 0.34
CA ARG A 59 14.22 -12.29 -0.38
C ARG A 59 15.64 -12.54 0.09
N LYS A 60 15.81 -13.52 0.98
CA LYS A 60 17.10 -14.19 1.12
C LYS A 60 17.25 -15.08 -0.12
N ASP A 61 18.12 -14.65 -1.01
CA ASP A 61 18.63 -15.48 -2.11
C ASP A 61 19.32 -16.73 -1.53
#